data_AF-A0A7C0UU45-F1
#
_entry.id   AF-A0A7C0UU45-F1
#
_cell.length_a   1.000
_cell.length_b   1.000
_cell.length_c   1.000
_cell.angle_alpha   90.00
_cell.angle_beta   90.00
_cell.angle_gamma   90.00
#
_symmetry.space_group_name_H-M   'P 1'
#
loop_
_entity.id
_entity.type
_entity.pdbx_description
1 polymer ?
#
loop_
_entity_poly.entity_id
_entity_poly.type
_entity_poly.pdbx_seq_one_letter_code
_entity_poly.pdbx_strand_id
1 'polypeptide(L)'
;MKRDRSSIGPLAILAALVVVIWFLPELLGRKAFFYFDLAGVHLPQRAFVAESLKRGVFPFWCPLKACGFPLFAEGQTGILYPFNLLSLVLPVWWSNNIITVVHILIAFFGTYLYIRRQGLSDAAGCIAGLSYSMSSFMLAHHIHPPMFQAFCWLGFVMIAAETLPEKADRGILISAVFLGFALIAGHTQAFVIVVAAFFARLLIFAIDARGLKDAARLIGYGLVALAAVLLIFAPYVVAQVEFVLRSYRAKLTGGEFFLVGSLEPRALFNLFIRGLTGDLYDASFTCGGEAIWEGRLYFGIVP
;
A
#
# COMPACT_ATOMS: atom_id res chain seq x y z
N MET A 1 25.89 23.11 12.77
CA MET A 1 25.77 21.68 13.14
C MET A 1 24.69 21.04 12.25
N LYS A 2 25.06 20.35 11.16
CA LYS A 2 24.09 19.60 10.35
C LYS A 2 23.66 18.38 11.16
N ARG A 3 22.60 18.51 11.97
CA ARG A 3 21.97 17.39 12.68
C ARG A 3 21.74 16.28 11.66
N ASP A 4 22.19 15.06 11.95
CA ASP A 4 21.89 13.88 11.14
C ASP A 4 20.35 13.81 10.98
N ARG A 5 19.86 14.18 9.79
CA ARG A 5 18.41 14.29 9.52
C ARG A 5 17.80 12.94 9.16
N SER A 6 18.62 11.90 9.07
CA SER A 6 18.24 10.52 8.79
C SER A 6 18.14 9.63 10.03
N SER A 7 18.58 10.10 11.20
CA SER A 7 18.52 9.29 12.43
C SER A 7 17.10 9.21 12.98
N ILE A 8 16.67 8.01 13.37
CA ILE A 8 15.42 7.78 14.10
C ILE A 8 15.57 8.35 15.51
N GLY A 9 14.77 9.36 15.85
CA GLY A 9 14.75 9.97 17.18
C GLY A 9 14.11 9.07 18.25
N PRO A 10 14.41 9.29 19.54
CA PRO A 10 13.81 8.51 20.64
C PRO A 10 12.28 8.65 20.69
N LEU A 11 11.72 9.78 20.26
CA LEU A 11 10.27 9.96 20.17
C LEU A 11 9.63 9.05 19.13
N ALA A 12 10.31 8.84 18.00
CA ALA A 12 9.82 7.93 16.95
C ALA A 12 9.84 6.47 17.43
N ILE A 13 10.85 6.08 18.22
CA ILE A 13 10.89 4.77 18.87
C ILE A 13 9.74 4.63 19.85
N LEU A 14 9.50 5.64 20.70
CA LEU A 14 8.39 5.63 21.63
C LEU A 14 7.03 5.53 20.92
N ALA A 15 6.82 6.30 19.85
CA ALA A 15 5.61 6.25 19.04
C ALA A 15 5.40 4.87 18.40
N ALA A 16 6.46 4.26 17.85
CA ALA A 16 6.41 2.90 17.33
C ALA A 16 6.10 1.87 18.42
N LEU A 17 6.66 2.04 19.63
CA LEU A 17 6.34 1.19 20.78
C LEU A 17 4.86 1.32 21.18
N VAL A 18 4.28 2.51 21.14
CA VAL A 18 2.85 2.71 21.40
C VAL A 18 2.01 1.93 20.38
N VAL A 19 2.38 1.95 19.09
CA VAL A 19 1.71 1.15 18.05
C VAL A 19 1.85 -0.35 18.34
N VAL A 20 3.04 -0.83 18.71
CA VAL A 20 3.27 -2.24 19.08
C VAL A 20 2.43 -2.65 20.29
N ILE A 21 2.36 -1.79 21.32
CA ILE A 21 1.56 -2.04 22.53
C ILE A 21 0.07 -2.09 22.18
N TRP A 22 -0.41 -1.20 21.31
CA TRP A 22 -1.80 -1.18 20.85
C TRP A 22 -2.22 -2.51 20.21
N PHE A 23 -1.37 -3.09 19.38
CA PHE A 23 -1.60 -4.37 18.71
C PHE A 23 -0.99 -5.59 19.43
N LEU A 24 -0.64 -5.44 20.71
CA LEU A 24 -0.02 -6.51 21.48
C LEU A 24 -0.90 -7.78 21.56
N PRO A 25 -2.24 -7.70 21.73
CA PRO A 25 -3.08 -8.89 21.69
C PRO A 25 -2.99 -9.68 20.39
N GLU A 26 -2.93 -9.01 19.24
CA GLU A 26 -2.81 -9.60 17.90
C GLU A 26 -1.41 -10.20 17.69
N LEU A 27 -0.36 -9.50 18.14
CA LEU A 27 1.03 -9.97 18.09
C LEU A 27 1.26 -11.20 18.98
N LEU A 28 0.60 -11.25 20.14
CA LEU A 28 0.64 -12.41 21.05
C LEU A 28 -0.30 -13.55 20.62
N GLY A 29 -1.00 -13.41 19.48
CA GLY A 29 -1.92 -14.42 18.98
C GLY A 29 -3.20 -14.60 19.80
N ARG A 30 -3.54 -13.65 20.67
CA ARG A 30 -4.78 -13.65 21.48
C ARG A 30 -5.99 -13.14 20.70
N LYS A 31 -5.76 -12.34 19.66
CA LYS A 31 -6.75 -11.83 18.72
C LYS A 31 -6.26 -12.02 17.28
N ALA A 32 -7.18 -12.00 16.33
CA ALA A 32 -6.86 -12.05 14.91
C ALA A 32 -7.59 -10.95 14.16
N PHE A 33 -6.89 -10.31 13.21
CA PHE A 33 -7.59 -9.52 12.20
C PHE A 33 -8.43 -10.47 11.35
N PHE A 34 -9.74 -10.23 11.33
CA PHE A 34 -10.69 -11.12 10.71
C PHE A 34 -11.95 -10.37 10.30
N TYR A 35 -12.16 -10.17 8.99
CA TYR A 35 -13.40 -9.64 8.42
C TYR A 35 -13.37 -9.74 6.88
N PHE A 36 -14.55 -9.82 6.24
CA PHE A 36 -14.75 -9.63 4.79
C PHE A 36 -13.72 -10.37 3.90
N ASP A 37 -13.14 -9.70 2.92
CA ASP A 37 -12.15 -10.24 1.97
C ASP A 37 -10.92 -10.84 2.64
N LEU A 38 -10.49 -10.33 3.80
CA LEU A 38 -9.38 -10.93 4.53
C LEU A 38 -9.71 -12.37 4.91
N ALA A 39 -10.87 -12.60 5.50
CA ALA A 39 -11.32 -13.91 5.92
C ALA A 39 -11.75 -14.80 4.74
N GLY A 40 -12.47 -14.24 3.77
CA GLY A 40 -13.06 -15.00 2.67
C GLY A 40 -12.11 -15.30 1.52
N VAL A 41 -11.11 -14.45 1.29
CA VAL A 41 -10.24 -14.51 0.09
C VAL A 41 -8.78 -14.65 0.50
N HIS A 42 -8.24 -13.69 1.24
CA HIS A 42 -6.78 -13.58 1.42
C HIS A 42 -6.19 -14.63 2.36
N LEU A 43 -6.81 -14.91 3.51
CA LEU A 43 -6.31 -15.93 4.45
C LEU A 43 -6.38 -17.36 3.85
N PRO A 44 -7.48 -17.81 3.24
CA PRO A 44 -7.54 -19.13 2.61
C PRO A 44 -6.54 -19.28 1.45
N GLN A 45 -6.40 -18.25 0.61
CA GLN A 45 -5.43 -18.27 -0.48
C GLN A 45 -3.99 -18.34 0.05
N ARG A 46 -3.66 -17.57 1.09
CA ARG A 46 -2.33 -17.59 1.70
C ARG A 46 -2.04 -18.94 2.39
N ALA A 47 -3.06 -19.60 2.95
CA ALA A 47 -2.95 -20.97 3.45
C ALA A 47 -2.60 -21.96 2.34
N PHE A 48 -3.33 -21.91 1.22
CA PHE A 48 -3.06 -22.77 0.07
C PHE A 48 -1.65 -22.55 -0.51
N VAL A 49 -1.22 -21.28 -0.63
CA VAL A 49 0.14 -20.93 -1.06
C VAL A 49 1.18 -21.53 -0.11
N ALA A 50 1.00 -21.34 1.21
CA ALA A 50 1.93 -21.85 2.19
C ALA A 50 2.04 -23.38 2.17
N GLU A 51 0.92 -24.10 2.07
CA GLU A 51 0.91 -25.55 1.96
C GLU A 51 1.54 -26.05 0.66
N SER A 52 1.29 -25.39 -0.46
CA SER A 52 1.88 -25.74 -1.75
C SER A 52 3.40 -25.61 -1.72
N LEU A 53 3.91 -24.47 -1.21
CA LEU A 53 5.33 -24.21 -1.09
C LEU A 53 6.02 -25.16 -0.10
N LYS A 54 5.37 -25.54 1.01
CA LYS A 54 5.87 -26.58 1.93
C LYS A 54 6.05 -27.94 1.26
N ARG A 55 5.25 -28.24 0.24
CA ARG A 55 5.37 -29.46 -0.58
C ARG A 55 6.37 -29.32 -1.73
N GLY A 56 7.07 -28.19 -1.84
CA GLY A 56 7.98 -27.89 -2.94
C GLY A 56 7.28 -27.57 -4.26
N VAL A 57 5.97 -27.28 -4.24
CA VAL A 57 5.18 -26.98 -5.43
C VAL A 57 4.91 -25.48 -5.50
N PHE A 58 5.32 -24.84 -6.59
CA PHE A 58 4.99 -23.44 -6.82
C PHE A 58 3.50 -23.30 -7.22
N PRO A 59 2.68 -22.51 -6.50
CA PRO A 59 1.22 -22.50 -6.65
C PRO A 59 0.75 -21.66 -7.85
N PHE A 60 1.05 -22.11 -9.07
CA PHE A 60 0.54 -21.48 -10.30
C PHE A 60 -0.99 -21.57 -10.40
N TRP A 61 -1.56 -22.68 -9.91
CA TRP A 61 -2.98 -23.01 -10.04
C TRP A 61 -3.56 -23.48 -8.70
N CYS A 62 -4.76 -23.01 -8.37
CA CYS A 62 -5.53 -23.44 -7.22
C CYS A 62 -6.75 -24.26 -7.69
N PRO A 63 -6.82 -25.58 -7.42
CA PRO A 63 -7.95 -26.41 -7.82
C PRO A 63 -9.19 -26.20 -6.92
N LEU A 64 -9.00 -25.58 -5.74
CA LEU A 64 -10.03 -25.44 -4.71
C LEU A 64 -10.93 -24.21 -4.91
N LYS A 65 -10.66 -23.37 -5.91
CA LYS A 65 -11.41 -22.13 -6.19
C LYS A 65 -12.03 -22.21 -7.58
N ALA A 66 -13.35 -22.08 -7.67
CA ALA A 66 -14.10 -21.96 -8.93
C ALA A 66 -13.76 -23.04 -10.00
N CYS A 67 -13.64 -24.30 -9.60
CA CYS A 67 -13.20 -25.42 -10.45
C CYS A 67 -11.79 -25.27 -11.05
N GLY A 68 -10.98 -24.37 -10.48
CA GLY A 68 -9.64 -24.06 -10.92
C GLY A 68 -9.41 -22.57 -11.10
N PHE A 69 -8.32 -22.05 -10.56
CA PHE A 69 -8.02 -20.63 -10.55
C PHE A 69 -6.51 -20.36 -10.72
N PRO A 70 -6.10 -19.46 -11.65
CA PRO A 70 -4.69 -19.17 -11.89
C PRO A 70 -4.12 -18.24 -10.81
N LEU A 71 -3.77 -18.82 -9.66
CA LEU A 71 -3.47 -18.08 -8.43
C LEU A 71 -2.24 -17.17 -8.56
N PHE A 72 -1.20 -17.60 -9.27
CA PHE A 72 -0.02 -16.78 -9.52
C PHE A 72 -0.32 -15.59 -10.43
N ALA A 73 -1.13 -15.80 -11.46
CA ALA A 73 -1.52 -14.76 -12.41
C ALA A 73 -2.54 -13.77 -11.83
N GLU A 74 -3.24 -14.13 -10.75
CA GLU A 74 -4.18 -13.20 -10.10
C GLU A 74 -3.48 -12.12 -9.27
N GLY A 75 -2.30 -12.42 -8.74
CA GLY A 75 -1.40 -11.44 -8.12
C GLY A 75 -1.72 -11.01 -6.70
N GLN A 76 -3.00 -10.89 -6.30
CA GLN A 76 -3.39 -10.40 -4.97
C GLN A 76 -3.00 -11.35 -3.83
N THR A 77 -2.62 -12.58 -4.13
CA THR A 77 -2.03 -13.48 -3.11
C THR A 77 -0.66 -13.01 -2.62
N GLY A 78 0.05 -12.19 -3.42
CA GLY A 78 1.39 -11.69 -3.09
C GLY A 78 2.38 -12.83 -2.87
N ILE A 79 2.36 -13.88 -3.72
CA ILE A 79 3.25 -15.06 -3.61
C ILE A 79 4.73 -14.66 -3.62
N LEU A 80 5.08 -13.65 -4.44
CA LEU A 80 6.45 -13.12 -4.53
C LEU A 80 6.79 -12.13 -3.41
N TYR A 81 5.81 -11.76 -2.58
CA TYR A 81 5.97 -10.77 -1.54
C TYR A 81 6.67 -11.37 -0.31
N PRO A 82 7.89 -10.95 0.05
CA PRO A 82 8.72 -11.68 1.00
C PRO A 82 8.11 -11.75 2.40
N PHE A 83 7.36 -10.73 2.82
CA PHE A 83 6.69 -10.73 4.12
C PHE A 83 5.63 -11.82 4.23
N ASN A 84 4.97 -12.18 3.12
CA ASN A 84 3.96 -13.24 3.11
C ASN A 84 4.57 -14.64 3.29
N LEU A 85 5.89 -14.80 3.11
CA LEU A 85 6.59 -16.07 3.38
C LEU A 85 6.60 -16.42 4.87
N LEU A 86 6.29 -15.47 5.77
CA LEU A 86 6.10 -15.77 7.19
C LEU A 86 5.00 -16.81 7.44
N SER A 87 4.01 -16.92 6.55
CA SER A 87 2.97 -17.95 6.60
C SER A 87 3.48 -19.37 6.36
N LEU A 88 4.73 -19.54 5.91
CA LEU A 88 5.37 -20.85 5.83
C LEU A 88 5.74 -21.40 7.22
N VAL A 89 6.04 -20.52 8.17
CA VAL A 89 6.54 -20.93 9.50
C VAL A 89 5.51 -20.75 10.60
N LEU A 90 4.55 -19.83 10.44
CA LEU A 90 3.50 -19.55 11.41
C LEU A 90 2.11 -19.90 10.88
N PRO A 91 1.12 -20.16 11.76
CA PRO A 91 -0.29 -20.18 11.38
C PRO A 91 -0.67 -18.93 10.60
N VAL A 92 -1.42 -19.10 9.50
CA VAL A 92 -1.66 -18.04 8.51
C VAL A 92 -2.30 -16.80 9.13
N TRP A 93 -3.30 -16.98 10.00
CA TRP A 93 -3.95 -15.89 10.72
C TRP A 93 -2.98 -15.09 11.60
N TRP A 94 -2.06 -15.78 12.31
CA TRP A 94 -1.09 -15.12 13.18
C TRP A 94 0.02 -14.45 12.38
N SER A 95 0.49 -15.10 11.31
CA SER A 95 1.43 -14.47 10.36
C SER A 95 0.82 -13.19 9.76
N ASN A 96 -0.47 -13.19 9.45
CA ASN A 96 -1.16 -12.01 8.93
C ASN A 96 -1.17 -10.87 9.95
N ASN A 97 -1.44 -11.16 11.23
CA ASN A 97 -1.35 -10.14 12.29
C ASN A 97 0.02 -9.47 12.33
N ILE A 98 1.08 -10.29 12.35
CA ILE A 98 2.45 -9.79 12.42
C ILE A 98 2.76 -8.96 11.17
N ILE A 99 2.43 -9.47 9.98
CA ILE A 99 2.64 -8.76 8.72
C ILE A 99 1.90 -7.42 8.73
N THR A 100 0.63 -7.37 9.16
CA THR A 100 -0.15 -6.13 9.23
C THR A 100 0.54 -5.11 10.13
N VAL A 101 0.92 -5.49 11.35
CA VAL A 101 1.58 -4.57 12.29
C VAL A 101 2.95 -4.11 11.77
N VAL A 102 3.72 -5.00 11.14
CA VAL A 102 4.99 -4.64 10.49
C VAL A 102 4.78 -3.60 9.39
N HIS A 103 3.73 -3.74 8.58
CA HIS A 103 3.41 -2.78 7.51
C HIS A 103 2.91 -1.44 8.03
N ILE A 104 2.16 -1.44 9.12
CA ILE A 104 1.83 -0.22 9.85
C ILE A 104 3.12 0.52 10.27
N LEU A 105 4.10 -0.21 10.83
CA LEU A 105 5.38 0.38 11.23
C LEU A 105 6.20 0.85 10.03
N ILE A 106 6.20 0.11 8.92
CA ILE A 106 6.82 0.55 7.66
C ILE A 106 6.21 1.86 7.18
N ALA A 107 4.88 1.99 7.19
CA ALA A 107 4.19 3.22 6.84
C ALA A 107 4.55 4.38 7.77
N PHE A 108 4.57 4.11 9.08
CA PHE A 108 4.97 5.09 10.10
C PHE A 108 6.40 5.60 9.87
N PHE A 109 7.38 4.69 9.77
CA PHE A 109 8.79 5.05 9.62
C PHE A 109 9.09 5.68 8.27
N GLY A 110 8.47 5.19 7.18
CA GLY A 110 8.63 5.78 5.85
C GLY A 110 8.16 7.24 5.83
N THR A 111 6.99 7.52 6.39
CA THR A 111 6.45 8.88 6.47
C THR A 111 7.24 9.75 7.46
N TYR A 112 7.60 9.21 8.63
CA TYR A 112 8.45 9.91 9.60
C TYR A 112 9.77 10.36 8.96
N LEU A 113 10.49 9.44 8.31
CA LEU A 113 11.78 9.73 7.68
C LEU A 113 11.63 10.73 6.53
N TYR A 114 10.55 10.62 5.74
CA TYR A 114 10.26 11.56 4.67
C TYR A 114 10.09 13.00 5.20
N ILE A 115 9.33 13.16 6.30
CA ILE A 115 9.11 14.47 6.93
C ILE A 115 10.39 15.02 7.56
N ARG A 116 11.20 14.16 8.19
CA ARG A 116 12.52 14.54 8.72
C ARG A 116 13.47 14.99 7.61
N ARG A 117 13.39 14.37 6.44
CA ARG A 117 14.14 14.75 5.25
C ARG A 117 13.77 16.13 4.73
N GLN A 118 12.50 16.55 4.88
CA GLN A 118 12.06 17.94 4.60
C GLN A 118 12.64 18.98 5.58
N GLY A 119 13.37 18.56 6.61
CA GLY A 119 13.96 19.45 7.62
C GLY A 119 13.02 19.80 8.77
N LEU A 120 11.82 19.22 8.83
CA LEU A 120 10.85 19.41 9.91
C LEU A 120 11.25 18.61 11.16
N SER A 121 10.75 19.00 12.34
CA SER A 121 11.16 18.48 13.66
C SER A 121 10.84 16.98 13.88
N ASP A 122 11.41 16.40 14.94
CA ASP A 122 11.15 15.01 15.35
C ASP A 122 9.66 14.77 15.68
N ALA A 123 9.06 15.72 16.41
CA ALA A 123 7.63 15.70 16.72
C ALA A 123 6.75 15.78 15.46
N ALA A 124 7.10 16.66 14.51
CA ALA A 124 6.37 16.76 13.24
C ALA A 124 6.42 15.44 12.45
N GLY A 125 7.59 14.79 12.41
CA GLY A 125 7.73 13.46 11.81
C GLY A 125 6.86 12.42 12.50
N CYS A 126 6.82 12.40 13.84
CA CYS A 126 6.03 11.43 14.60
C CYS A 126 4.53 11.64 14.38
N ILE A 127 4.06 12.88 14.42
CA ILE A 127 2.66 13.24 14.16
C ILE A 127 2.28 12.78 12.75
N ALA A 128 3.04 13.17 11.73
CA ALA A 128 2.74 12.78 10.35
C ALA A 128 2.79 11.26 10.14
N GLY A 129 3.79 10.59 10.71
CA GLY A 129 3.93 9.14 10.67
C GLY A 129 2.70 8.44 11.25
N LEU A 130 2.28 8.83 12.46
CA LEU A 130 1.10 8.26 13.12
C LEU A 130 -0.18 8.59 12.36
N SER A 131 -0.36 9.85 11.94
CA SER A 131 -1.52 10.29 11.17
C SER A 131 -1.69 9.49 9.88
N TYR A 132 -0.60 9.15 9.18
CA TYR A 132 -0.66 8.32 7.99
C TYR A 132 -0.93 6.86 8.32
N SER A 133 -0.08 6.24 9.15
CA SER A 133 -0.14 4.80 9.41
C SER A 133 -1.41 4.36 10.15
N MET A 134 -1.97 5.24 10.98
CA MET A 134 -3.20 5.03 11.76
C MET A 134 -4.43 5.74 11.14
N SER A 135 -4.33 6.25 9.91
CA SER A 135 -5.48 6.86 9.24
C SER A 135 -6.63 5.86 9.07
N SER A 136 -7.86 6.35 8.99
CA SER A 136 -9.05 5.51 8.75
C SER A 136 -8.90 4.65 7.50
N PHE A 137 -8.28 5.17 6.44
CA PHE A 137 -7.98 4.40 5.24
C PHE A 137 -7.08 3.18 5.55
N MET A 138 -5.94 3.39 6.20
CA MET A 138 -5.00 2.31 6.53
C MET A 138 -5.63 1.27 7.46
N LEU A 139 -6.38 1.72 8.46
CA LEU A 139 -7.03 0.83 9.42
C LEU A 139 -8.24 0.10 8.81
N ALA A 140 -9.04 0.73 7.95
CA ALA A 140 -10.19 0.09 7.31
C ALA A 140 -9.74 -0.92 6.24
N HIS A 141 -8.72 -0.58 5.45
CA HIS A 141 -8.24 -1.43 4.35
C HIS A 141 -7.23 -2.50 4.78
N HIS A 142 -6.97 -2.69 6.09
CA HIS A 142 -6.21 -3.85 6.55
C HIS A 142 -6.86 -5.18 6.11
N ILE A 143 -8.17 -5.17 5.82
CA ILE A 143 -8.91 -6.31 5.28
C ILE A 143 -8.58 -6.63 3.81
N HIS A 144 -7.87 -5.73 3.13
CA HIS A 144 -7.38 -5.87 1.75
C HIS A 144 -5.83 -5.81 1.74
N PRO A 145 -5.12 -6.83 2.27
CA PRO A 145 -3.68 -6.75 2.50
C PRO A 145 -2.85 -6.30 1.29
N PRO A 146 -3.09 -6.75 0.05
CA PRO A 146 -2.32 -6.31 -1.12
C PRO A 146 -2.34 -4.79 -1.33
N MET A 147 -3.52 -4.19 -1.18
CA MET A 147 -3.70 -2.74 -1.31
C MET A 147 -3.00 -2.01 -0.17
N PHE A 148 -3.30 -2.43 1.06
CA PHE A 148 -2.73 -1.87 2.28
C PHE A 148 -1.18 -1.93 2.26
N GLN A 149 -0.61 -3.09 1.97
CA GLN A 149 0.84 -3.31 1.90
C GLN A 149 1.52 -2.43 0.85
N ALA A 150 0.91 -2.24 -0.33
CA ALA A 150 1.45 -1.38 -1.37
C ALA A 150 1.54 0.09 -0.90
N PHE A 151 0.50 0.60 -0.24
CA PHE A 151 0.48 1.96 0.29
C PHE A 151 1.46 2.17 1.44
N CYS A 152 1.75 1.16 2.25
CA CYS A 152 2.74 1.28 3.34
C CYS A 152 4.14 1.68 2.85
N TRP A 153 4.50 1.41 1.60
CA TRP A 153 5.78 1.82 1.02
C TRP A 153 5.84 3.27 0.54
N LEU A 154 4.71 4.00 0.55
CA LEU A 154 4.62 5.33 -0.05
C LEU A 154 5.67 6.29 0.49
N GLY A 155 5.86 6.38 1.81
CA GLY A 155 6.86 7.27 2.41
C GLY A 155 8.28 6.98 1.92
N PHE A 156 8.65 5.71 1.78
CA PHE A 156 9.94 5.29 1.24
C PHE A 156 10.09 5.55 -0.26
N VAL A 157 9.01 5.40 -1.03
CA VAL A 157 8.97 5.79 -2.45
C VAL A 157 9.18 7.29 -2.62
N MET A 158 8.60 8.12 -1.74
CA MET A 158 8.83 9.57 -1.76
C MET A 158 10.29 9.90 -1.45
N ILE A 159 10.90 9.26 -0.45
CA ILE A 159 12.34 9.41 -0.15
C ILE A 159 13.21 8.99 -1.35
N ALA A 160 12.82 7.94 -2.07
CA ALA A 160 13.53 7.48 -3.26
C ALA A 160 13.52 8.55 -4.35
N ALA A 161 12.36 9.19 -4.60
CA ALA A 161 12.23 10.29 -5.54
C ALA A 161 13.17 11.47 -5.19
N GLU A 162 13.31 11.81 -3.91
CA GLU A 162 14.21 12.88 -3.45
C GLU A 162 15.69 12.52 -3.53
N THR A 163 16.01 11.24 -3.62
CA THR A 163 17.40 10.78 -3.74
C THR A 163 17.90 10.91 -5.18
N LEU A 164 17.00 10.90 -6.17
CA LEU A 164 17.35 10.97 -7.59
C LEU A 164 18.10 12.25 -8.00
N PRO A 165 17.67 13.46 -7.59
CA PRO A 165 18.42 14.70 -7.87
C PRO A 165 19.79 14.76 -7.17
N GLU A 166 19.93 14.12 -6.01
CA GLU A 166 21.16 14.15 -5.21
C GLU A 166 22.19 13.13 -5.72
N LYS A 167 21.75 11.89 -5.97
CA LYS A 167 22.56 10.73 -6.36
C LYS A 167 21.73 9.79 -7.23
N ALA A 168 21.83 9.94 -8.54
CA ALA A 168 20.98 9.24 -9.50
C ALA A 168 21.05 7.71 -9.40
N ASP A 169 22.25 7.15 -9.29
CA ASP A 169 22.49 5.71 -9.17
C ASP A 169 21.79 5.10 -7.93
N ARG A 170 21.99 5.72 -6.78
CA ARG A 170 21.37 5.32 -5.52
C ARG A 170 19.86 5.55 -5.54
N GLY A 171 19.41 6.67 -6.12
CA GLY A 171 18.00 6.99 -6.28
C GLY A 171 17.28 5.94 -7.14
N ILE A 172 17.85 5.57 -8.29
CA ILE A 172 17.30 4.53 -9.17
C ILE A 172 17.18 3.20 -8.43
N LEU A 173 18.23 2.78 -7.71
CA LEU A 173 18.22 1.52 -6.95
C LEU A 173 17.13 1.52 -5.87
N ILE A 174 17.07 2.57 -5.04
CA ILE A 174 16.10 2.69 -3.95
C ILE A 174 14.67 2.77 -4.51
N SER A 175 14.47 3.52 -5.61
CA SER A 175 13.19 3.58 -6.32
C SER A 175 12.78 2.20 -6.81
N ALA A 176 13.69 1.46 -7.45
CA ALA A 176 13.38 0.12 -7.95
C ALA A 176 13.02 -0.85 -6.82
N VAL A 177 13.68 -0.77 -5.66
CA VAL A 177 13.35 -1.61 -4.50
C VAL A 177 11.93 -1.33 -3.99
N PHE A 178 11.60 -0.07 -3.69
CA PHE A 178 10.31 0.24 -3.06
C PHE A 178 9.13 0.22 -4.04
N LEU A 179 9.32 0.63 -5.29
CA LEU A 179 8.33 0.41 -6.35
C LEU A 179 8.15 -1.08 -6.63
N GLY A 180 9.24 -1.86 -6.59
CA GLY A 180 9.20 -3.31 -6.65
C GLY A 180 8.29 -3.89 -5.57
N PHE A 181 8.53 -3.56 -4.30
CA PHE A 181 7.66 -4.01 -3.20
C PHE A 181 6.20 -3.60 -3.38
N ALA A 182 5.93 -2.38 -3.82
CA ALA A 182 4.57 -1.94 -4.12
C ALA A 182 3.91 -2.76 -5.26
N LEU A 183 4.67 -3.14 -6.30
CA LEU A 183 4.20 -3.99 -7.39
C LEU A 183 3.88 -5.42 -6.90
N ILE A 184 4.84 -6.06 -6.21
CA ILE A 184 4.70 -7.45 -5.78
C ILE A 184 3.81 -7.65 -4.56
N ALA A 185 3.39 -6.58 -3.88
CA ALA A 185 2.27 -6.63 -2.95
C ALA A 185 0.97 -7.11 -3.64
N GLY A 186 0.84 -6.91 -4.96
CA GLY A 186 -0.16 -7.58 -5.78
C GLY A 186 -1.44 -6.79 -6.05
N HIS A 187 -1.47 -5.49 -5.75
CA HIS A 187 -2.63 -4.64 -6.00
C HIS A 187 -2.35 -3.58 -7.08
N THR A 188 -2.71 -3.88 -8.34
CA THR A 188 -2.36 -3.08 -9.53
C THR A 188 -2.77 -1.61 -9.40
N GLN A 189 -3.99 -1.33 -8.93
CA GLN A 189 -4.44 0.06 -8.75
C GLN A 189 -3.63 0.81 -7.70
N ALA A 190 -3.25 0.15 -6.59
CA ALA A 190 -2.46 0.79 -5.55
C ALA A 190 -1.04 1.05 -6.06
N PHE A 191 -0.46 0.10 -6.81
CA PHE A 191 0.83 0.29 -7.47
C PHE A 191 0.82 1.49 -8.43
N VAL A 192 -0.20 1.62 -9.28
CA VAL A 192 -0.34 2.78 -10.18
C VAL A 192 -0.42 4.09 -9.40
N ILE A 193 -1.17 4.15 -8.29
CA ILE A 193 -1.26 5.34 -7.45
C ILE A 193 0.10 5.67 -6.80
N VAL A 194 0.84 4.67 -6.32
CA VAL A 194 2.19 4.84 -5.76
C VAL A 194 3.18 5.34 -6.82
N VAL A 195 3.12 4.82 -8.04
CA VAL A 195 3.92 5.29 -9.19
C VAL A 195 3.53 6.73 -9.56
N ALA A 196 2.23 7.05 -9.57
CA ALA A 196 1.77 8.40 -9.84
C ALA A 196 2.28 9.40 -8.79
N ALA A 197 2.23 9.06 -7.51
CA ALA A 197 2.80 9.88 -6.43
C ALA A 197 4.31 10.06 -6.58
N PHE A 198 5.03 9.00 -6.95
CA PHE A 198 6.46 9.04 -7.25
C PHE A 198 6.79 10.04 -8.37
N PHE A 199 6.10 9.94 -9.51
CA PHE A 199 6.31 10.85 -10.64
C PHE A 199 5.82 12.26 -10.36
N ALA A 200 4.74 12.44 -9.60
CA ALA A 200 4.29 13.76 -9.16
C ALA A 200 5.38 14.44 -8.31
N ARG A 201 6.05 13.70 -7.42
CA ARG A 201 7.17 14.23 -6.63
C ARG A 201 8.36 14.63 -7.49
N LEU A 202 8.69 13.82 -8.52
CA LEU A 202 9.72 14.16 -9.49
C LEU A 202 9.36 15.36 -10.34
N LEU A 203 8.09 15.51 -10.72
CA LEU A 203 7.62 16.65 -11.49
C LEU A 203 7.80 17.97 -10.72
N ILE A 204 7.55 17.98 -9.41
CA ILE A 204 7.84 19.14 -8.56
C ILE A 204 9.32 19.55 -8.68
N PHE A 205 10.24 18.60 -8.57
CA PHE A 205 11.68 18.90 -8.76
C PHE A 205 12.03 19.30 -10.19
N ALA A 206 11.33 18.75 -11.18
CA ALA A 206 11.54 19.06 -12.58
C ALA A 206 11.08 20.50 -12.91
N ILE A 207 10.03 20.99 -12.25
CA ILE A 207 9.56 22.39 -12.39
C ILE A 207 10.61 23.36 -11.83
N ASP A 208 11.24 23.01 -10.71
CA ASP A 208 12.29 23.82 -10.09
C ASP A 208 13.68 23.65 -10.74
N ALA A 209 13.78 22.82 -11.80
CA ALA A 209 15.05 22.54 -12.46
C ALA A 209 15.53 23.74 -13.30
N ARG A 210 16.85 23.87 -13.45
CA ARG A 210 17.50 25.00 -14.16
C ARG A 210 17.31 24.97 -15.69
N GLY A 211 16.57 24.00 -16.23
CA GLY A 211 16.24 23.90 -17.64
C GLY A 211 15.63 22.56 -18.04
N LEU A 212 15.07 22.49 -19.25
CA LEU A 212 14.35 21.32 -19.77
C LEU A 212 15.19 20.04 -19.78
N LYS A 213 16.50 20.15 -20.00
CA LYS A 213 17.41 18.99 -20.01
C LYS A 213 17.52 18.33 -18.64
N ASP A 214 17.60 19.12 -17.57
CA ASP A 214 17.68 18.60 -16.20
C ASP A 214 16.35 18.01 -15.75
N ALA A 215 15.23 18.67 -16.10
CA ALA A 215 13.88 18.14 -15.91
C ALA A 215 13.71 16.78 -16.62
N ALA A 216 14.05 16.70 -17.91
CA ALA A 216 13.95 15.47 -18.69
C ALA A 216 14.85 14.35 -18.14
N ARG A 217 16.04 14.69 -17.64
CA ARG A 217 16.97 13.73 -17.02
C ARG A 217 16.39 13.14 -15.73
N LEU A 218 15.77 13.96 -14.86
CA LEU A 218 15.13 13.47 -13.63
C LEU A 218 13.98 12.50 -13.92
N ILE A 219 13.11 12.87 -14.86
CA ILE A 219 12.01 11.99 -15.31
C ILE A 219 12.58 10.72 -15.94
N GLY A 220 13.64 10.84 -16.75
CA GLY A 220 14.37 9.72 -17.34
C GLY A 220 14.87 8.73 -16.30
N TYR A 221 15.45 9.19 -15.19
CA TYR A 221 15.86 8.30 -14.10
C TYR A 221 14.68 7.59 -13.42
N GLY A 222 13.57 8.30 -13.21
CA GLY A 222 12.34 7.69 -12.72
C GLY A 222 11.81 6.59 -13.65
N LEU A 223 11.85 6.83 -14.96
CA LEU A 223 11.46 5.84 -15.97
C LEU A 223 12.41 4.65 -16.01
N VAL A 224 13.73 4.86 -15.86
CA VAL A 224 14.71 3.76 -15.75
C VAL A 224 14.43 2.89 -14.53
N ALA A 225 14.14 3.49 -13.37
CA ALA A 225 13.77 2.74 -12.17
C ALA A 225 12.48 1.93 -12.37
N LEU A 226 11.43 2.53 -12.95
CA LEU A 226 10.18 1.83 -13.24
C LEU A 226 10.40 0.70 -14.26
N ALA A 227 11.15 0.94 -15.33
CA ALA A 227 11.48 -0.06 -16.33
C ALA A 227 12.27 -1.22 -15.72
N ALA A 228 13.23 -0.95 -14.84
CA ALA A 228 13.97 -1.99 -14.13
C ALA A 228 13.03 -2.89 -13.31
N VAL A 229 12.07 -2.31 -12.59
CA VAL A 229 11.05 -3.08 -11.83
C VAL A 229 10.20 -3.94 -12.74
N LEU A 230 9.66 -3.35 -13.82
CA LEU A 230 8.80 -4.07 -14.77
C LEU A 230 9.56 -5.18 -15.49
N LEU A 231 10.85 -5.00 -15.78
CA LEU A 231 11.71 -6.02 -16.39
C LEU A 231 12.05 -7.15 -15.41
N ILE A 232 12.42 -6.83 -14.17
CA ILE A 232 12.72 -7.83 -13.12
C ILE A 232 11.48 -8.70 -12.85
N PHE A 233 10.30 -8.09 -12.79
CA PHE A 233 9.03 -8.79 -12.55
C PHE A 233 8.23 -9.06 -13.83
N ALA A 234 8.87 -9.03 -15.01
CA ALA A 234 8.17 -9.20 -16.29
C ALA A 234 7.35 -10.50 -16.35
N PRO A 235 7.85 -11.68 -15.92
CA PRO A 235 7.03 -12.90 -15.94
C PRO A 235 5.76 -12.79 -15.09
N TYR A 236 5.84 -12.09 -13.95
CA TYR A 236 4.71 -11.87 -13.05
C TYR A 236 3.70 -10.87 -13.63
N VAL A 237 4.18 -9.78 -14.24
CA VAL A 237 3.32 -8.78 -14.90
C VAL A 237 2.66 -9.37 -16.15
N VAL A 238 3.39 -10.13 -16.96
CA VAL A 238 2.86 -10.78 -18.16
C VAL A 238 1.75 -11.77 -17.81
N ALA A 239 1.95 -12.59 -16.76
CA ALA A 239 0.92 -13.51 -16.29
C ALA A 239 -0.37 -12.78 -15.87
N GLN A 240 -0.24 -11.66 -15.14
CA GLN A 240 -1.39 -10.83 -14.76
C GLN A 240 -2.10 -10.22 -15.97
N VAL A 241 -1.35 -9.66 -16.92
CA VAL A 241 -1.93 -9.07 -18.14
C VAL A 241 -2.68 -10.13 -18.94
N GLU A 242 -2.08 -11.30 -19.15
CA GLU A 242 -2.73 -12.41 -19.84
C GLU A 242 -4.03 -12.83 -19.14
N PHE A 243 -4.02 -12.92 -17.81
CA PHE A 243 -5.20 -13.28 -17.05
C PHE A 243 -6.31 -12.23 -17.13
N VAL A 244 -5.97 -10.94 -17.03
CA VAL A 244 -6.93 -9.84 -17.17
C VAL A 244 -7.60 -9.87 -18.54
N LEU A 245 -6.82 -10.05 -19.61
CA LEU A 245 -7.33 -10.12 -20.99
C LEU A 245 -8.31 -11.29 -21.21
N ARG A 246 -8.15 -12.39 -20.45
CA ARG A 246 -9.05 -13.56 -20.50
C ARG A 246 -10.20 -13.50 -19.51
N SER A 247 -10.24 -12.49 -18.65
CA SER A 247 -11.25 -12.33 -17.61
C SER A 247 -12.48 -11.55 -18.10
N TYR A 248 -13.56 -11.58 -17.32
CA TYR A 248 -14.72 -10.71 -17.56
C TYR A 248 -14.36 -9.23 -17.51
N ARG A 249 -13.27 -8.83 -16.82
CA ARG A 249 -12.84 -7.43 -16.72
C ARG A 249 -12.49 -6.82 -18.07
N ALA A 250 -11.94 -7.59 -19.01
CA ALA A 250 -11.64 -7.09 -20.35
C ALA A 250 -12.88 -6.77 -21.19
N LYS A 251 -14.06 -7.27 -20.78
CA LYS A 251 -15.35 -7.04 -21.46
C LYS A 251 -16.16 -5.91 -20.83
N LEU A 252 -15.67 -5.31 -19.73
CA LEU A 252 -16.33 -4.20 -19.05
C LEU A 252 -16.01 -2.90 -19.80
N THR A 253 -16.89 -2.51 -20.71
CA THR A 253 -16.72 -1.32 -21.57
C THR A 253 -17.70 -0.18 -21.27
N GLY A 254 -18.66 -0.39 -20.38
CA GLY A 254 -19.67 0.61 -20.03
C GLY A 254 -19.10 1.72 -19.13
N GLY A 255 -19.40 2.98 -19.45
CA GLY A 255 -19.03 4.14 -18.62
C GLY A 255 -19.54 4.03 -17.18
N GLU A 256 -20.72 3.42 -16.98
CA GLU A 256 -21.28 3.17 -15.65
C GLU A 256 -20.39 2.29 -14.77
N PHE A 257 -19.72 1.27 -15.33
CA PHE A 257 -18.80 0.42 -14.57
C PHE A 257 -17.63 1.21 -13.97
N PHE A 258 -17.09 2.18 -14.72
CA PHE A 258 -16.02 3.06 -14.23
C PHE A 258 -16.50 4.06 -13.19
N LEU A 259 -17.81 4.33 -13.13
CA LEU A 259 -18.43 5.21 -12.14
C LEU A 259 -18.86 4.46 -10.87
N VAL A 260 -18.92 3.11 -10.89
CA VAL A 260 -19.20 2.31 -9.69
C VAL A 260 -18.15 2.57 -8.63
N GLY A 261 -18.59 2.94 -7.42
CA GLY A 261 -17.71 3.26 -6.29
C GLY A 261 -16.95 4.59 -6.43
N SER A 262 -17.24 5.41 -7.44
CA SER A 262 -16.64 6.74 -7.55
C SER A 262 -17.03 7.66 -6.41
N LEU A 263 -16.09 8.49 -5.94
CA LEU A 263 -16.34 9.46 -4.89
C LEU A 263 -17.33 10.51 -5.39
N GLU A 264 -18.51 10.51 -4.77
CA GLU A 264 -19.50 11.53 -5.05
C GLU A 264 -19.06 12.87 -4.42
N PRO A 265 -19.04 14.00 -5.17
CA PRO A 265 -18.54 15.27 -4.64
C PRO A 265 -19.23 15.73 -3.35
N ARG A 266 -20.50 15.36 -3.14
CA ARG A 266 -21.25 15.66 -1.92
C ARG A 266 -20.70 14.93 -0.69
N ALA A 267 -20.11 13.75 -0.87
CA ALA A 267 -19.50 13.01 0.23
C ALA A 267 -18.28 13.73 0.82
N LEU A 268 -17.63 14.64 0.06
CA LEU A 268 -16.52 15.45 0.56
C LEU A 268 -16.92 16.33 1.75
N PHE A 269 -18.18 16.72 1.90
CA PHE A 269 -18.61 17.52 3.06
C PHE A 269 -18.52 16.74 4.38
N ASN A 270 -18.50 15.40 4.33
CA ASN A 270 -18.29 14.58 5.52
C ASN A 270 -16.89 14.76 6.14
N LEU A 271 -15.93 15.33 5.39
CA LEU A 271 -14.61 15.74 5.90
C LEU A 271 -14.71 16.74 7.05
N PHE A 272 -15.72 17.61 6.99
CA PHE A 272 -15.87 18.73 7.91
C PHE A 272 -17.02 18.51 8.89
N ILE A 273 -18.09 17.82 8.47
CA ILE A 273 -19.27 17.57 9.28
C ILE A 273 -19.60 16.08 9.22
N ARG A 274 -19.37 15.37 10.33
CA ARG A 274 -19.68 13.94 10.44
C ARG A 274 -21.17 13.70 10.17
N GLY A 275 -21.47 12.78 9.26
CA GLY A 275 -22.84 12.30 9.00
C GLY A 275 -23.75 13.28 8.24
N LEU A 276 -23.21 14.35 7.65
CA LEU A 276 -24.00 15.34 6.89
C LEU A 276 -24.82 14.68 5.76
N THR A 277 -24.26 13.64 5.14
CA THR A 277 -24.93 12.89 4.09
C THR A 277 -25.43 11.53 4.58
N GLY A 278 -25.76 11.42 5.88
CA GLY A 278 -26.23 10.22 6.58
C GLY A 278 -25.12 9.34 7.16
N ASP A 279 -25.49 8.37 7.99
CA ASP A 279 -24.60 7.41 8.66
C ASP A 279 -24.84 5.95 8.19
N LEU A 280 -23.84 5.09 8.36
CA LEU A 280 -23.90 3.64 8.13
C LEU A 280 -24.62 2.95 9.28
N TYR A 281 -24.47 3.49 10.50
CA TYR A 281 -25.07 2.91 11.71
C TYR A 281 -26.60 2.88 11.68
N ASP A 282 -27.23 3.85 10.99
CA ASP A 282 -28.68 3.98 10.87
C ASP A 282 -29.17 3.82 9.42
N ALA A 283 -28.28 3.45 8.50
CA ALA A 283 -28.55 3.32 7.07
C ALA A 283 -29.19 4.56 6.42
N SER A 284 -28.94 5.77 6.95
CA SER A 284 -29.53 7.03 6.48
C SER A 284 -28.77 7.69 5.31
N PHE A 285 -27.78 7.01 4.75
CA PHE A 285 -26.88 7.58 3.75
C PHE A 285 -27.60 7.98 2.46
N THR A 286 -27.32 9.19 1.99
CA THR A 286 -27.98 9.80 0.80
C THR A 286 -27.03 10.00 -0.39
N CYS A 287 -25.73 9.72 -0.20
CA CYS A 287 -24.70 9.83 -1.24
C CYS A 287 -23.56 8.83 -0.99
N GLY A 288 -22.81 8.44 -2.03
CA GLY A 288 -21.59 7.60 -1.91
C GLY A 288 -21.69 6.14 -2.36
N GLY A 289 -22.83 5.67 -2.88
CA GLY A 289 -22.97 4.35 -3.51
C GLY A 289 -22.50 3.17 -2.64
N GLU A 290 -21.91 2.14 -3.25
CA GLU A 290 -21.36 0.95 -2.55
C GLU A 290 -20.03 1.23 -1.79
N ALA A 291 -19.42 2.41 -1.92
CA ALA A 291 -18.09 2.75 -1.39
C ALA A 291 -18.15 3.66 -0.15
N ILE A 292 -19.10 3.39 0.75
CA ILE A 292 -19.46 4.28 1.88
C ILE A 292 -18.31 4.42 2.89
N TRP A 293 -17.42 3.44 3.00
CA TRP A 293 -16.24 3.47 3.87
C TRP A 293 -15.06 4.29 3.31
N GLU A 294 -15.02 4.56 1.99
CA GLU A 294 -13.95 5.36 1.36
C GLU A 294 -14.29 6.85 1.31
N GLY A 295 -15.58 7.20 1.24
CA GLY A 295 -16.05 8.59 1.17
C GLY A 295 -16.17 9.34 2.51
N ARG A 296 -15.77 8.72 3.62
CA ARG A 296 -15.90 9.28 4.97
C ARG A 296 -14.54 9.39 5.67
N LEU A 297 -13.80 10.40 5.28
CA LEU A 297 -12.68 10.89 6.06
C LEU A 297 -13.22 11.90 7.09
N TYR A 298 -12.78 11.87 8.34
CA TYR A 298 -13.10 12.89 9.35
C TYR A 298 -11.78 13.41 9.93
N PHE A 299 -11.54 14.71 9.77
CA PHE A 299 -10.42 15.42 10.38
C PHE A 299 -10.98 16.34 11.46
N GLY A 300 -11.30 15.80 12.63
CA GLY A 300 -11.78 16.61 13.75
C GLY A 300 -11.47 16.01 15.11
N ILE A 301 -11.65 16.84 16.14
CA ILE A 301 -11.17 16.61 17.51
C ILE A 301 -12.20 15.84 18.35
N VAL A 302 -13.44 15.71 17.89
CA VAL A 302 -14.53 15.08 18.65
C VAL A 302 -15.00 13.82 17.90
N PRO A 303 -15.04 12.65 18.56
CA PRO A 303 -15.44 11.40 17.94
C PRO A 303 -16.85 11.45 17.35
#